data_AF-A0A6A6URH1-F1
#
_entry.id   AF-A0A6A6URH1-F1
#
_cell.length_a   1.000
_cell.length_b   1.000
_cell.length_c   1.000
_cell.angle_alpha   90.00
_cell.angle_beta   90.00
_cell.angle_gamma   90.00
#
_symmetry.space_group_name_H-M   'P 1'
#
loop_
_entity.id
_entity.type
_entity.pdbx_description
1 polymer ?
#
loop_
_entity_poly.entity_id
_entity_poly.type
_entity_poly.pdbx_seq_one_letter_code
_entity_poly.pdbx_strand_id
1 'polypeptide(L)'
;MKSSASFRKWVVQSPPVEFLLEHGSAAVKDVLLGALRHGPVPKHIAFVMDGNRRFARSKRQEVTEGHSAGFEALARILEICYKIGVKVVTVYAFSIENFKRSRSEVDNLMDMAKMRLGQLAQHGQLLDKYGAKIQLLGRREMIRPDVLETLDQAMELTRHNTKAVLNICAPYTSRDEMATAIQKTVVQYCQPLRPRLRRPFSETHIARQIEAGRIKSLERATSGMPESTRAMESTEEEDYVYKPSTPGTGAVYQDILQAVESLLDEAADENTATADEEVIAGATSSILVYLKDITLSQEEKLIEVRDILDFDLSDAQLQELQSLADKLTDYQTKTAVSESTTLGNNGEHANASPRPPLPPMYPDIENIDENTLTSHTYTGSDAPPLDLLIRTSGVERLSDFMLWQCHQTTEVRFVDCYWPEFGLWHFVPIILEWQWKQNKETSGASEN
;
A
#
# COMPACT_ATOMS: atom_id res chain seq x y z
N MET A 1 -32.26 -39.31 -52.08
CA MET A 1 -31.07 -38.50 -51.68
C MET A 1 -31.41 -37.00 -51.52
N LYS A 2 -32.35 -36.62 -50.63
CA LYS A 2 -32.71 -35.20 -50.37
C LYS A 2 -32.62 -34.76 -48.89
N SER A 3 -32.18 -35.63 -47.98
CA SER A 3 -32.21 -35.36 -46.52
C SER A 3 -30.93 -34.69 -45.97
N SER A 4 -29.76 -34.91 -46.58
CA SER A 4 -28.48 -34.42 -46.05
C SER A 4 -28.29 -32.90 -46.13
N ALA A 5 -28.87 -32.23 -47.15
CA ALA A 5 -28.69 -30.79 -47.34
C ALA A 5 -29.52 -29.95 -46.35
N SER A 6 -30.70 -30.42 -45.95
CA SER A 6 -31.57 -29.71 -45.00
C SER A 6 -31.07 -29.83 -43.56
N PHE A 7 -30.49 -30.98 -43.20
CA PHE A 7 -29.90 -31.18 -41.87
C PHE A 7 -28.62 -30.36 -41.68
N ARG A 8 -27.76 -30.28 -42.72
CA ARG A 8 -26.58 -29.41 -42.69
C ARG A 8 -26.94 -27.92 -42.60
N LYS A 9 -27.99 -27.47 -43.29
CA LYS A 9 -28.47 -26.09 -43.18
C LYS A 9 -29.04 -25.78 -41.78
N TRP A 10 -29.76 -26.73 -41.19
CA TRP A 10 -30.33 -26.60 -39.84
C TRP A 10 -29.26 -26.61 -38.74
N VAL A 11 -28.22 -27.45 -38.86
CA VAL A 11 -27.09 -27.47 -37.92
C VAL A 11 -26.27 -26.17 -38.00
N VAL A 12 -26.05 -25.63 -39.20
CA VAL A 12 -25.31 -24.37 -39.39
C VAL A 12 -26.10 -23.14 -38.93
N GLN A 13 -27.44 -23.20 -38.97
CA GLN A 13 -28.35 -22.15 -38.46
C GLN A 13 -28.77 -22.36 -37.00
N SER A 14 -28.16 -23.30 -36.29
CA SER A 14 -28.42 -23.46 -34.88
C SER A 14 -27.74 -22.32 -34.10
N PRO A 15 -28.42 -21.69 -33.13
CA PRO A 15 -27.84 -20.60 -32.34
C PRO A 15 -26.44 -20.91 -31.75
N PRO A 16 -26.11 -22.15 -31.31
CA PRO A 16 -24.77 -22.49 -30.85
C PRO A 16 -23.69 -22.49 -31.94
N VAL A 17 -24.03 -22.89 -33.18
CA VAL A 17 -23.08 -22.96 -34.30
C VAL A 17 -22.88 -21.58 -34.92
N GLU A 18 -23.93 -20.77 -35.00
CA GLU A 18 -23.86 -19.36 -35.40
C GLU A 18 -23.06 -18.54 -34.38
N PHE A 19 -23.26 -18.79 -33.07
CA PHE A 19 -22.42 -18.26 -32.00
C PHE A 19 -20.96 -18.75 -32.10
N LEU A 20 -20.70 -20.02 -32.46
CA LEU A 20 -19.34 -20.52 -32.70
C LEU A 20 -18.69 -19.95 -33.97
N LEU A 21 -19.47 -19.58 -34.98
CA LEU A 21 -18.94 -19.01 -36.23
C LEU A 21 -18.68 -17.50 -36.10
N GLU A 22 -19.51 -16.76 -35.36
CA GLU A 22 -19.35 -15.31 -35.13
C GLU A 22 -18.51 -14.99 -33.89
N HIS A 23 -18.58 -15.80 -32.85
CA HIS A 23 -17.95 -15.57 -31.54
C HIS A 23 -17.05 -16.74 -31.08
N GLY A 24 -16.82 -17.76 -31.91
CA GLY A 24 -16.12 -18.97 -31.47
C GLY A 24 -14.73 -18.71 -30.90
N SER A 25 -13.98 -17.75 -31.42
CA SER A 25 -12.67 -17.38 -30.85
C SER A 25 -12.79 -16.67 -29.49
N ALA A 26 -13.81 -15.83 -29.30
CA ALA A 26 -14.05 -15.11 -28.05
C ALA A 26 -14.63 -16.04 -26.98
N ALA A 27 -15.59 -16.89 -27.33
CA ALA A 27 -16.18 -17.87 -26.44
C ALA A 27 -15.14 -18.93 -26.01
N VAL A 28 -14.32 -19.43 -26.94
CA VAL A 28 -13.22 -20.34 -26.61
C VAL A 28 -12.19 -19.64 -25.71
N LYS A 29 -11.84 -18.37 -26.00
CA LYS A 29 -10.98 -17.56 -25.12
C LYS A 29 -11.57 -17.48 -23.71
N ASP A 30 -12.83 -17.11 -23.55
CA ASP A 30 -13.44 -16.94 -22.22
C ASP A 30 -13.58 -18.27 -21.47
N VAL A 31 -13.86 -19.38 -22.16
CA VAL A 31 -13.85 -20.73 -21.55
C VAL A 31 -12.44 -21.11 -21.08
N LEU A 32 -11.41 -20.88 -21.91
CA LEU A 32 -10.01 -21.15 -21.53
C LEU A 32 -9.57 -20.31 -20.34
N LEU A 33 -9.86 -19.00 -20.35
CA LEU A 33 -9.53 -18.11 -19.24
C LEU A 33 -10.32 -18.47 -17.97
N GLY A 34 -11.59 -18.87 -18.13
CA GLY A 34 -12.41 -19.42 -17.06
C GLY A 34 -11.79 -20.67 -16.45
N ALA A 35 -11.33 -21.61 -17.26
CA ALA A 35 -10.65 -22.83 -16.79
C ALA A 35 -9.35 -22.51 -16.04
N LEU A 36 -8.51 -21.61 -16.59
CA LEU A 36 -7.28 -21.16 -15.92
C LEU A 36 -7.56 -20.55 -14.55
N ARG A 37 -8.62 -19.77 -14.42
CA ARG A 37 -9.00 -19.11 -13.15
C ARG A 37 -9.38 -20.10 -12.03
N HIS A 38 -9.73 -21.35 -12.35
CA HIS A 38 -10.06 -22.36 -11.33
C HIS A 38 -8.81 -23.02 -10.73
N GLY A 39 -7.64 -22.92 -11.37
CA GLY A 39 -6.36 -23.33 -10.79
C GLY A 39 -5.74 -22.25 -9.90
N PRO A 40 -4.55 -22.50 -9.31
CA PRO A 40 -3.81 -21.43 -8.64
C PRO A 40 -3.49 -20.32 -9.66
N VAL A 41 -3.61 -19.05 -9.28
CA VAL A 41 -3.34 -17.92 -10.19
C VAL A 41 -2.17 -17.12 -9.64
N PRO A 42 -1.15 -16.78 -10.46
CA PRO A 42 -0.09 -15.90 -10.01
C PRO A 42 -0.68 -14.55 -9.62
N LYS A 43 -0.37 -14.08 -8.41
CA LYS A 43 -0.83 -12.80 -7.88
C LYS A 43 -0.10 -11.66 -8.56
N HIS A 44 1.19 -11.84 -8.89
CA HIS A 44 2.03 -10.81 -9.50
C HIS A 44 2.79 -11.35 -10.72
N ILE A 45 2.56 -10.74 -11.90
CA ILE A 45 3.29 -11.04 -13.13
C ILE A 45 4.03 -9.79 -13.62
N ALA A 46 5.32 -9.93 -13.95
CA ALA A 46 6.12 -8.88 -14.57
C ALA A 46 6.45 -9.19 -16.04
N PHE A 47 6.42 -8.18 -16.91
CA PHE A 47 6.70 -8.31 -18.34
C PHE A 47 7.85 -7.43 -18.79
N VAL A 48 8.85 -8.05 -19.42
CA VAL A 48 9.86 -7.38 -20.24
C VAL A 48 9.41 -7.42 -21.70
N MET A 49 8.84 -6.31 -22.15
CA MET A 49 8.19 -6.16 -23.47
C MET A 49 9.20 -5.92 -24.60
N ASP A 50 10.09 -6.88 -24.84
CA ASP A 50 11.18 -6.77 -25.82
C ASP A 50 10.75 -7.21 -27.24
N GLY A 51 11.41 -6.67 -28.25
CA GLY A 51 11.25 -7.06 -29.65
C GLY A 51 10.50 -6.06 -30.54
N ASN A 52 9.93 -4.98 -30.01
CA ASN A 52 9.13 -4.01 -30.80
C ASN A 52 9.86 -3.49 -32.05
N ARG A 53 11.13 -3.07 -31.91
CA ARG A 53 11.93 -2.56 -33.04
C ARG A 53 12.28 -3.65 -34.05
N ARG A 54 12.52 -4.87 -33.58
CA ARG A 54 12.85 -6.03 -34.44
C ARG A 54 11.61 -6.48 -35.23
N PHE A 55 10.45 -6.48 -34.59
CA PHE A 55 9.14 -6.70 -35.22
C PHE A 55 8.85 -5.68 -36.32
N ALA A 56 9.01 -4.37 -36.05
CA ALA A 56 8.81 -3.35 -37.07
C ALA A 56 9.70 -3.58 -38.30
N ARG A 57 11.00 -3.87 -38.07
CA ARG A 57 11.96 -4.17 -39.15
C ARG A 57 11.59 -5.42 -39.94
N SER A 58 11.13 -6.49 -39.28
CA SER A 58 10.73 -7.73 -39.96
C SER A 58 9.49 -7.54 -40.83
N LYS A 59 8.60 -6.61 -40.45
CA LYS A 59 7.41 -6.21 -41.22
C LYS A 59 7.64 -5.05 -42.21
N ARG A 60 8.87 -4.52 -42.30
CA ARG A 60 9.23 -3.34 -43.10
C ARG A 60 8.41 -2.09 -42.74
N GLN A 61 8.10 -1.94 -41.46
CA GLN A 61 7.37 -0.82 -40.87
C GLN A 61 8.32 0.12 -40.13
N GLU A 62 7.84 1.33 -39.84
CA GLU A 62 8.57 2.25 -38.98
C GLU A 62 8.66 1.75 -37.54
N VAL A 63 9.71 2.16 -36.83
CA VAL A 63 9.93 1.77 -35.42
C VAL A 63 8.76 2.22 -34.53
N THR A 64 8.20 3.39 -34.80
CA THR A 64 7.04 3.93 -34.08
C THR A 64 5.81 3.02 -34.21
N GLU A 65 5.57 2.44 -35.39
CA GLU A 65 4.48 1.46 -35.59
C GLU A 65 4.69 0.19 -34.76
N GLY A 66 5.94 -0.30 -34.66
CA GLY A 66 6.27 -1.43 -33.80
C GLY A 66 5.99 -1.16 -32.32
N HIS A 67 6.26 0.06 -31.84
CA HIS A 67 5.91 0.47 -30.48
C HIS A 67 4.40 0.60 -30.28
N SER A 68 3.68 1.13 -31.27
CA SER A 68 2.21 1.19 -31.25
C SER A 68 1.58 -0.21 -31.18
N ALA A 69 2.04 -1.15 -32.01
CA ALA A 69 1.60 -2.54 -31.96
C ALA A 69 1.95 -3.22 -30.63
N GLY A 70 3.08 -2.85 -30.03
CA GLY A 70 3.47 -3.29 -28.69
C GLY A 70 2.51 -2.79 -27.61
N PHE A 71 2.00 -1.57 -27.72
CA PHE A 71 0.99 -1.06 -26.80
C PHE A 71 -0.34 -1.81 -26.91
N GLU A 72 -0.77 -2.14 -28.13
CA GLU A 72 -1.97 -2.96 -28.33
C GLU A 72 -1.80 -4.36 -27.74
N ALA A 73 -0.61 -4.96 -27.86
CA ALA A 73 -0.29 -6.23 -27.21
C ALA A 73 -0.37 -6.12 -25.68
N LEU A 74 0.12 -5.01 -25.10
CA LEU A 74 -0.02 -4.74 -23.67
C LEU A 74 -1.50 -4.72 -23.24
N ALA A 75 -2.35 -3.95 -23.91
CA ALA A 75 -3.77 -3.88 -23.58
C ALA A 75 -4.45 -5.27 -23.64
N ARG A 76 -4.13 -6.08 -24.67
CA ARG A 76 -4.64 -7.46 -24.80
C ARG A 76 -4.18 -8.36 -23.65
N ILE A 77 -2.92 -8.28 -23.25
CA ILE A 77 -2.35 -9.12 -22.19
C ILE A 77 -2.87 -8.69 -20.82
N LEU A 78 -3.01 -7.39 -20.56
CA LEU A 78 -3.63 -6.89 -19.34
C LEU A 78 -5.07 -7.39 -19.19
N GLU A 79 -5.88 -7.34 -20.25
CA GLU A 79 -7.23 -7.92 -20.25
C GLU A 79 -7.22 -9.40 -19.84
N ILE A 80 -6.28 -10.18 -20.40
CA ILE A 80 -6.12 -11.60 -20.08
C ILE A 80 -5.73 -11.80 -18.61
N CYS A 81 -4.71 -11.09 -18.12
CA CYS A 81 -4.25 -11.15 -16.73
C CYS A 81 -5.37 -10.84 -15.73
N TYR A 82 -6.12 -9.76 -15.96
CA TYR A 82 -7.20 -9.38 -15.06
C TYR A 82 -8.40 -10.34 -15.14
N LYS A 83 -8.71 -10.89 -16.33
CA LYS A 83 -9.76 -11.92 -16.47
C LYS A 83 -9.46 -13.20 -15.69
N ILE A 84 -8.19 -13.65 -15.66
CA ILE A 84 -7.80 -14.83 -14.89
C ILE A 84 -7.66 -14.55 -13.39
N GLY A 85 -7.54 -13.27 -12.98
CA GLY A 85 -7.53 -12.85 -11.58
C GLY A 85 -6.16 -12.40 -11.04
N VAL A 86 -5.20 -12.09 -11.91
CA VAL A 86 -3.90 -11.51 -11.51
C VAL A 86 -4.15 -10.17 -10.81
N LYS A 87 -3.50 -9.96 -9.67
CA LYS A 87 -3.68 -8.77 -8.83
C LYS A 87 -2.73 -7.64 -9.19
N VAL A 88 -1.50 -7.97 -9.54
CA VAL A 88 -0.47 -6.98 -9.88
C VAL A 88 0.16 -7.37 -11.20
N VAL A 89 0.17 -6.43 -12.14
CA VAL A 89 0.92 -6.57 -13.38
C VAL A 89 1.98 -5.47 -13.42
N THR A 90 3.24 -5.85 -13.58
CA THR A 90 4.36 -4.91 -13.69
C THR A 90 4.95 -4.95 -15.09
N VAL A 91 5.16 -3.80 -15.73
CA VAL A 91 5.64 -3.74 -17.11
C VAL A 91 6.89 -2.89 -17.24
N TYR A 92 7.89 -3.41 -17.94
CA TYR A 92 9.11 -2.67 -18.22
C TYR A 92 8.92 -1.76 -19.43
N ALA A 93 8.42 -0.54 -19.19
CA ALA A 93 8.08 0.40 -20.25
C ALA A 93 9.31 1.17 -20.76
N PHE A 94 10.15 1.68 -19.85
CA PHE A 94 11.33 2.47 -20.22
C PHE A 94 12.47 2.33 -19.21
N SER A 95 13.65 1.94 -19.68
CA SER A 95 14.84 1.82 -18.81
C SER A 95 15.62 3.13 -18.72
N ILE A 96 16.29 3.39 -17.60
CA ILE A 96 17.28 4.49 -17.49
C ILE A 96 18.35 4.37 -18.59
N GLU A 97 18.76 3.15 -18.91
CA GLU A 97 19.71 2.85 -19.98
C GLU A 97 19.20 3.24 -21.38
N ASN A 98 17.88 3.41 -21.56
CA ASN A 98 17.30 3.80 -22.85
C ASN A 98 17.49 5.28 -23.18
N PHE A 99 17.87 6.12 -22.22
CA PHE A 99 18.29 7.51 -22.52
C PHE A 99 19.58 7.58 -23.35
N LYS A 100 20.33 6.48 -23.47
CA LYS A 100 21.51 6.39 -24.36
C LYS A 100 21.13 6.29 -25.85
N ARG A 101 19.85 6.12 -26.18
CA ARG A 101 19.34 6.08 -27.58
C ARG A 101 19.31 7.48 -28.19
N SER A 102 18.96 7.60 -29.47
CA SER A 102 18.84 8.92 -30.11
C SER A 102 17.72 9.74 -29.47
N ARG A 103 17.92 11.07 -29.36
CA ARG A 103 16.90 11.98 -28.81
C ARG A 103 15.55 11.81 -29.49
N SER A 104 15.53 11.71 -30.83
CA SER A 104 14.32 11.47 -31.60
C SER A 104 13.60 10.16 -31.24
N GLU A 105 14.32 9.08 -30.93
CA GLU A 105 13.70 7.82 -30.51
C GLU A 105 13.11 7.96 -29.10
N VAL A 106 13.82 8.64 -28.20
CA VAL A 106 13.34 8.91 -26.83
C VAL A 106 12.10 9.82 -26.86
N ASP A 107 12.12 10.90 -27.64
CA ASP A 107 11.00 11.84 -27.77
C ASP A 107 9.76 11.14 -28.34
N ASN A 108 9.91 10.33 -29.38
CA ASN A 108 8.81 9.54 -29.94
C ASN A 108 8.22 8.54 -28.93
N LEU A 109 9.05 7.93 -28.08
CA LEU A 109 8.58 7.02 -27.02
C LEU A 109 7.80 7.78 -25.95
N MET A 110 8.26 8.97 -25.57
CA MET A 110 7.58 9.84 -24.60
C MET A 110 6.24 10.35 -25.14
N ASP A 111 6.18 10.76 -26.41
CA ASP A 111 4.94 11.14 -27.10
C ASP A 111 3.94 9.98 -27.17
N MET A 112 4.44 8.78 -27.49
CA MET A 112 3.61 7.57 -27.48
C MET A 112 3.07 7.27 -26.08
N ALA A 113 3.92 7.34 -25.05
CA ALA A 113 3.52 7.11 -23.67
C ALA A 113 2.41 8.08 -23.25
N LYS A 114 2.58 9.38 -23.54
CA LYS A 114 1.57 10.42 -23.27
C LYS A 114 0.20 10.08 -23.86
N MET A 115 0.17 9.82 -25.17
CA MET A 115 -1.08 9.50 -25.88
C MET A 115 -1.75 8.24 -25.34
N ARG A 116 -0.96 7.20 -25.08
CA ARG A 116 -1.45 5.87 -24.74
C ARG A 116 -1.85 5.72 -23.26
N LEU A 117 -1.17 6.41 -22.35
CA LEU A 117 -1.56 6.49 -20.93
C LEU A 117 -2.94 7.15 -20.79
N GLY A 118 -3.16 8.26 -21.50
CA GLY A 118 -4.47 8.91 -21.53
C GLY A 118 -5.58 7.98 -22.02
N GLN A 119 -5.31 7.13 -23.02
CA GLN A 119 -6.29 6.16 -23.52
C GLN A 119 -6.59 5.02 -22.53
N LEU A 120 -5.62 4.56 -21.74
CA LEU A 120 -5.83 3.46 -20.77
C LEU A 120 -6.62 3.89 -19.54
N ALA A 121 -6.40 5.12 -19.09
CA ALA A 121 -6.93 5.63 -17.82
C ALA A 121 -8.28 6.35 -17.93
N GLN A 122 -8.78 6.58 -19.15
CA GLN A 122 -10.11 7.17 -19.35
C GLN A 122 -11.23 6.27 -18.79
N HIS A 123 -12.32 6.89 -18.34
CA HIS A 123 -13.51 6.18 -17.83
C HIS A 123 -14.07 5.20 -18.87
N GLY A 124 -14.51 4.03 -18.41
CA GLY A 124 -15.03 2.94 -19.26
C GLY A 124 -13.96 2.19 -20.04
N GLN A 125 -12.68 2.55 -19.90
CA GLN A 125 -11.57 1.84 -20.55
C GLN A 125 -11.12 0.64 -19.72
N LEU A 126 -10.02 0.02 -20.17
CA LEU A 126 -9.50 -1.24 -19.63
C LEU A 126 -9.32 -1.20 -18.12
N LEU A 127 -8.70 -0.14 -17.59
CA LEU A 127 -8.34 -0.10 -16.17
C LEU A 127 -9.56 0.07 -15.27
N ASP A 128 -10.47 0.96 -15.64
CA ASP A 128 -11.75 1.16 -14.96
C ASP A 128 -12.61 -0.12 -15.00
N LYS A 129 -12.73 -0.74 -16.18
CA LYS A 129 -13.48 -2.00 -16.39
C LYS A 129 -13.03 -3.13 -15.46
N TYR A 130 -11.73 -3.24 -15.19
CA TYR A 130 -11.17 -4.29 -14.33
C TYR A 130 -10.88 -3.81 -12.90
N GLY A 131 -11.14 -2.54 -12.57
CA GLY A 131 -10.83 -1.95 -11.28
C GLY A 131 -9.34 -1.96 -10.97
N ALA A 132 -8.50 -1.66 -11.97
CA ALA A 132 -7.05 -1.57 -11.85
C ALA A 132 -6.58 -0.12 -11.66
N LYS A 133 -5.70 0.13 -10.68
CA LYS A 133 -5.02 1.42 -10.50
C LYS A 133 -3.65 1.44 -11.16
N ILE A 134 -3.21 2.59 -11.67
CA ILE A 134 -1.86 2.78 -12.20
C ILE A 134 -0.92 3.21 -11.07
N GLN A 135 0.28 2.67 -11.06
CA GLN A 135 1.41 3.19 -10.27
C GLN A 135 2.64 3.32 -11.17
N LEU A 136 3.40 4.40 -10.98
CA LEU A 136 4.69 4.59 -11.65
C LEU A 136 5.81 4.15 -10.73
N LEU A 137 6.71 3.31 -11.24
CA LEU A 137 7.93 2.90 -10.56
C LEU A 137 9.15 3.41 -11.33
N GLY A 138 9.92 4.32 -10.75
CA GLY A 138 11.11 4.87 -11.41
C GLY A 138 11.37 6.34 -11.07
N ARG A 139 12.37 6.93 -11.74
CA ARG A 139 12.81 8.31 -11.53
C ARG A 139 11.91 9.31 -12.23
N ARG A 140 10.99 9.92 -11.48
CA ARG A 140 10.01 10.90 -11.97
C ARG A 140 10.70 12.12 -12.57
N GLU A 141 11.81 12.55 -11.98
CA GLU A 141 12.61 13.71 -12.40
C GLU A 141 13.20 13.56 -13.81
N MET A 142 13.31 12.34 -14.32
CA MET A 142 13.83 12.05 -15.66
C MET A 142 12.74 12.03 -16.75
N ILE A 143 11.46 12.11 -16.37
CA ILE A 143 10.33 12.11 -17.30
C ILE A 143 10.11 13.52 -17.82
N ARG A 144 9.79 13.63 -19.12
CA ARG A 144 9.44 14.92 -19.72
C ARG A 144 8.20 15.51 -19.02
N PRO A 145 8.20 16.79 -18.60
CA PRO A 145 7.16 17.32 -17.70
C PRO A 145 5.72 17.13 -18.18
N ASP A 146 5.47 17.27 -19.48
CA ASP A 146 4.14 17.11 -20.08
C ASP A 146 3.64 15.65 -20.07
N VAL A 147 4.56 14.68 -20.07
CA VAL A 147 4.25 13.25 -19.94
C VAL A 147 4.00 12.91 -18.47
N LEU A 148 4.78 13.49 -17.56
CA LEU A 148 4.59 13.33 -16.12
C LEU A 148 3.21 13.84 -15.68
N GLU A 149 2.79 15.01 -16.18
CA GLU A 149 1.45 15.55 -15.91
C GLU A 149 0.34 14.59 -16.37
N THR A 150 0.47 14.01 -17.57
CA THR A 150 -0.51 13.06 -18.11
C THR A 150 -0.56 11.77 -17.30
N LEU A 151 0.60 11.32 -16.82
CA LEU A 151 0.72 10.15 -15.96
C LEU A 151 0.07 10.41 -14.59
N ASP A 152 0.29 11.58 -13.99
CA ASP A 152 -0.31 11.95 -12.70
C ASP A 152 -1.83 12.04 -12.81
N GLN A 153 -2.35 12.61 -13.90
CA GLN A 153 -3.78 12.58 -14.22
C GLN A 153 -4.30 11.14 -14.34
N ALA A 154 -3.57 10.26 -15.02
CA ALA A 154 -3.96 8.85 -15.18
C ALA A 154 -3.96 8.07 -13.84
N MET A 155 -3.00 8.36 -12.96
CA MET A 155 -2.94 7.79 -11.62
C MET A 155 -4.10 8.27 -10.75
N GLU A 156 -4.42 9.57 -10.80
CA GLU A 156 -5.55 10.13 -10.03
C GLU A 156 -6.90 9.58 -10.53
N LEU A 157 -7.11 9.54 -11.85
CA LEU A 157 -8.32 8.96 -12.46
C LEU A 157 -8.56 7.50 -12.02
N THR A 158 -7.49 6.76 -11.76
CA THR A 158 -7.57 5.34 -11.38
C THR A 158 -7.34 5.10 -9.88
N ARG A 159 -7.22 6.14 -9.05
CA ARG A 159 -6.88 6.02 -7.61
C ARG A 159 -7.90 5.21 -6.81
N HIS A 160 -9.18 5.34 -7.16
CA HIS A 160 -10.29 4.67 -6.49
C HIS A 160 -10.36 3.16 -6.78
N ASN A 161 -9.58 2.66 -7.74
CA ASN A 161 -9.54 1.26 -8.12
C ASN A 161 -8.72 0.42 -7.13
N THR A 162 -9.35 -0.61 -6.55
CA THR A 162 -8.74 -1.45 -5.50
C THR A 162 -8.58 -2.92 -5.88
N LYS A 163 -9.10 -3.35 -7.05
CA LYS A 163 -9.13 -4.78 -7.43
C LYS A 163 -7.79 -5.29 -7.95
N ALA A 164 -7.05 -4.43 -8.66
CA ALA A 164 -5.77 -4.77 -9.27
C ALA A 164 -4.86 -3.54 -9.39
N VAL A 165 -3.59 -3.78 -9.71
CA VAL A 165 -2.56 -2.76 -9.88
C VAL A 165 -1.82 -2.98 -11.21
N LEU A 166 -1.58 -1.89 -11.93
CA LEU A 166 -0.66 -1.81 -13.06
C LEU A 166 0.55 -0.96 -12.66
N ASN A 167 1.69 -1.61 -12.44
CA ASN A 167 2.96 -0.96 -12.21
C ASN A 167 3.66 -0.69 -13.55
N ILE A 168 3.93 0.58 -13.84
CA ILE A 168 4.65 1.01 -15.03
C ILE A 168 6.07 1.39 -14.61
N CYS A 169 7.06 0.61 -15.03
CA CYS A 169 8.46 0.89 -14.73
C CYS A 169 9.05 1.85 -15.78
N ALA A 170 9.20 3.13 -15.41
CA ALA A 170 9.73 4.18 -16.27
C ALA A 170 10.15 5.44 -15.50
N PRO A 171 11.30 6.04 -15.85
CA PRO A 171 12.57 5.41 -16.16
C PRO A 171 13.06 4.58 -14.97
N TYR A 172 13.35 3.31 -15.22
CA TYR A 172 13.61 2.34 -14.16
C TYR A 172 14.85 1.47 -14.45
N THR A 173 15.60 1.13 -13.41
CA THR A 173 16.54 0.00 -13.34
C THR A 173 16.58 -0.51 -11.91
N SER A 174 16.73 -1.81 -11.70
CA SER A 174 16.63 -2.39 -10.36
C SER A 174 17.76 -1.98 -9.44
N ARG A 175 18.99 -1.86 -9.96
CA ARG A 175 20.11 -1.34 -9.15
C ARG A 175 19.90 0.09 -8.67
N ASP A 176 19.26 0.92 -9.49
CA ASP A 176 18.92 2.29 -9.13
C ASP A 176 17.82 2.34 -8.06
N GLU A 177 16.80 1.47 -8.18
CA GLU A 177 15.78 1.29 -7.14
C GLU A 177 16.41 0.85 -5.81
N MET A 178 17.28 -0.16 -5.83
CA MET A 178 17.98 -0.65 -4.64
C MET A 178 18.85 0.43 -4.00
N ALA A 179 19.62 1.18 -4.79
CA ALA A 179 20.43 2.29 -4.29
C ALA A 179 19.56 3.37 -3.66
N THR A 180 18.41 3.70 -4.29
CA THR A 180 17.44 4.65 -3.76
C THR A 180 16.80 4.15 -2.46
N ALA A 181 16.47 2.86 -2.37
CA ALA A 181 15.91 2.25 -1.16
C ALA A 181 16.90 2.33 0.01
N ILE A 182 18.16 1.94 -0.22
CA ILE A 182 19.23 2.05 0.77
C ILE A 182 19.42 3.51 1.20
N GLN A 183 19.44 4.46 0.26
CA GLN A 183 19.55 5.87 0.58
C GLN A 183 18.40 6.35 1.47
N LYS A 184 17.16 5.96 1.16
CA LYS A 184 15.99 6.29 1.99
C LYS A 184 16.09 5.68 3.39
N THR A 185 16.51 4.42 3.50
CA THR A 185 16.75 3.77 4.80
C THR A 185 17.80 4.51 5.61
N VAL A 186 18.92 4.91 4.99
CA VAL A 186 19.95 5.72 5.67
C VAL A 186 19.37 7.05 6.14
N VAL A 187 18.60 7.75 5.29
CA VAL A 187 17.95 9.02 5.70
C VAL A 187 17.01 8.79 6.89
N GLN A 188 16.18 7.74 6.87
CA GLN A 188 15.27 7.42 7.96
C GLN A 188 16.02 7.10 9.26
N TYR A 189 17.09 6.30 9.21
CA TYR A 189 17.86 5.92 10.39
C TYR A 189 18.78 7.03 10.90
N CYS A 190 19.08 8.04 10.08
CA CYS A 190 19.74 9.28 10.51
C CYS A 190 18.76 10.32 11.07
N GLN A 191 17.46 10.06 11.10
CA GLN A 191 16.50 10.91 11.79
C GLN A 191 16.35 10.47 13.25
N PRO A 192 16.33 11.42 14.21
CA PRO A 192 16.16 11.08 15.61
C PRO A 192 14.77 10.47 15.84
N LEU A 193 14.72 9.35 16.56
CA LEU A 193 13.50 8.83 17.16
C LEU A 193 12.87 9.93 17.99
N ARG A 194 11.60 10.17 17.71
CA ARG A 194 10.80 11.05 18.54
C ARG A 194 10.70 10.41 19.93
N PRO A 195 10.91 11.17 21.01
CA PRO A 195 10.57 10.66 22.31
C PRO A 195 9.08 10.33 22.28
N ARG A 196 8.72 9.06 22.50
CA ARG A 196 7.31 8.70 22.73
C ARG A 196 6.86 9.57 23.88
N LEU A 197 5.95 10.51 23.61
CA LEU A 197 5.18 11.15 24.67
C LEU A 197 4.53 9.99 25.43
N ARG A 198 4.94 9.79 26.69
CA ARG A 198 4.31 8.76 27.53
C ARG A 198 2.82 9.13 27.55
N ARG A 199 1.97 8.27 26.97
CA ARG A 199 0.53 8.37 27.20
C ARG A 199 0.34 8.41 28.72
N PRO A 200 -0.37 9.40 29.30
CA PRO A 200 -0.75 9.30 30.69
C PRO A 200 -1.55 8.00 30.87
N PHE A 201 -1.18 7.23 31.87
CA PHE A 201 -1.80 5.96 32.21
C PHE A 201 -3.30 6.22 32.50
N SER A 202 -4.21 5.52 31.82
CA SER A 202 -5.66 5.63 32.07
C SER A 202 -6.08 4.48 32.99
N GLU A 203 -6.41 4.80 34.25
CA GLU A 203 -7.04 3.84 35.17
C GLU A 203 -8.32 3.26 34.58
N THR A 204 -9.07 4.07 33.83
CA THR A 204 -10.30 3.70 33.12
C THR A 204 -10.08 2.56 32.10
N HIS A 205 -8.95 2.52 31.40
CA HIS A 205 -8.64 1.44 30.46
C HIS A 205 -8.34 0.11 31.16
N ILE A 206 -7.68 0.19 32.33
CA ILE A 206 -7.41 -0.98 33.16
C ILE A 206 -8.65 -1.43 33.91
N ALA A 207 -9.47 -0.52 34.41
CA ALA A 207 -10.77 -0.84 35.00
C ALA A 207 -11.69 -1.52 33.96
N ARG A 208 -11.70 -1.06 32.71
CA ARG A 208 -12.39 -1.75 31.60
C ARG A 208 -11.78 -3.11 31.28
N GLN A 209 -10.45 -3.27 31.28
CA GLN A 209 -9.82 -4.57 31.06
C GLN A 209 -10.01 -5.55 32.22
N ILE A 210 -10.01 -5.06 33.45
CA ILE A 210 -10.29 -5.84 34.66
C ILE A 210 -11.77 -6.23 34.68
N GLU A 211 -12.69 -5.33 34.36
CA GLU A 211 -14.13 -5.64 34.32
C GLU A 211 -14.47 -6.56 33.13
N ALA A 212 -13.88 -6.34 31.95
CA ALA A 212 -13.99 -7.27 30.82
C ALA A 212 -13.34 -8.63 31.12
N GLY A 213 -12.24 -8.63 31.88
CA GLY A 213 -11.59 -9.83 32.41
C GLY A 213 -12.44 -10.55 33.45
N ARG A 214 -13.16 -9.79 34.29
CA ARG A 214 -14.08 -10.27 35.34
C ARG A 214 -15.36 -10.85 34.73
N ILE A 215 -15.86 -10.25 33.66
CA ILE A 215 -16.97 -10.78 32.86
C ILE A 215 -16.54 -12.08 32.16
N LYS A 216 -15.35 -12.11 31.54
CA LYS A 216 -14.78 -13.33 30.95
C LYS A 216 -14.51 -14.43 31.98
N SER A 217 -14.13 -14.08 33.21
CA SER A 217 -13.91 -15.05 34.28
C SER A 217 -15.22 -15.52 34.92
N LEU A 218 -16.27 -14.67 34.98
CA LEU A 218 -17.64 -15.11 35.31
C LEU A 218 -18.22 -16.07 34.26
N GLU A 219 -18.00 -15.77 32.96
CA GLU A 219 -18.38 -16.65 31.84
C GLU A 219 -17.59 -17.97 31.84
N ARG A 220 -16.35 -17.97 32.33
CA ARG A 220 -15.56 -19.20 32.52
C ARG A 220 -15.93 -19.97 33.78
N ALA A 221 -16.32 -19.28 34.87
CA ALA A 221 -16.75 -19.91 36.11
C ALA A 221 -18.05 -20.70 35.94
N THR A 222 -18.91 -20.34 34.99
CA THR A 222 -20.05 -21.15 34.57
C THR A 222 -19.68 -22.35 33.69
N SER A 223 -18.42 -22.46 33.24
CA SER A 223 -17.92 -23.53 32.36
C SER A 223 -16.92 -24.53 32.98
N GLY A 224 -16.54 -24.36 34.26
CA GLY A 224 -15.97 -25.42 35.10
C GLY A 224 -14.60 -26.03 34.71
N MET A 225 -13.50 -25.25 34.72
CA MET A 225 -12.11 -25.76 34.69
C MET A 225 -11.16 -24.90 35.56
N PRO A 226 -10.09 -25.44 36.20
CA PRO A 226 -9.33 -24.76 37.25
C PRO A 226 -8.11 -23.94 36.79
N GLU A 227 -7.71 -22.99 37.66
CA GLU A 227 -6.73 -21.89 37.48
C GLU A 227 -5.25 -22.23 37.77
N SER A 228 -4.34 -21.45 37.16
CA SER A 228 -2.93 -21.30 37.58
C SER A 228 -2.61 -19.82 37.76
N THR A 229 -2.08 -19.48 38.94
CA THR A 229 -1.81 -18.13 39.45
C THR A 229 -0.47 -17.56 38.95
N ARG A 230 -0.44 -16.25 38.66
CA ARG A 230 0.81 -15.47 38.58
C ARG A 230 0.61 -14.13 39.29
N ALA A 231 1.51 -13.84 40.23
CA ALA A 231 1.50 -12.67 41.10
C ALA A 231 1.83 -11.38 40.34
N MET A 232 1.21 -10.28 40.77
CA MET A 232 1.35 -8.93 40.22
C MET A 232 1.85 -8.02 41.35
N GLU A 233 3.02 -7.41 41.16
CA GLU A 233 3.58 -6.39 42.04
C GLU A 233 2.93 -5.04 41.75
N SER A 234 2.60 -4.30 42.81
CA SER A 234 1.98 -2.97 42.79
C SER A 234 3.04 -1.87 42.95
N THR A 235 3.02 -0.86 42.08
CA THR A 235 3.66 0.43 42.31
C THR A 235 2.62 1.53 42.17
N GLU A 236 2.49 2.36 43.20
CA GLU A 236 1.61 3.54 43.28
C GLU A 236 2.19 4.67 42.41
N GLU A 237 1.44 5.21 41.45
CA GLU A 237 1.80 6.43 40.69
C GLU A 237 0.53 7.29 40.43
N GLU A 238 0.61 8.60 40.73
CA GLU A 238 -0.51 9.58 40.76
C GLU A 238 -1.02 10.02 39.37
N ASP A 239 -2.35 10.18 39.24
CA ASP A 239 -3.09 10.64 38.05
C ASP A 239 -2.74 12.07 37.58
N TYR A 240 -2.43 12.24 36.29
CA TYR A 240 -2.18 13.54 35.64
C TYR A 240 -3.36 13.98 34.75
N VAL A 241 -4.45 14.43 35.35
CA VAL A 241 -5.52 15.19 34.65
C VAL A 241 -5.19 16.68 34.72
N TYR A 242 -5.23 17.39 33.58
CA TYR A 242 -5.01 18.83 33.55
C TYR A 242 -6.07 19.57 34.39
N LYS A 243 -5.62 20.39 35.35
CA LYS A 243 -6.50 21.22 36.19
C LYS A 243 -6.23 22.71 35.90
N PRO A 244 -7.22 23.45 35.38
CA PRO A 244 -7.05 24.87 35.06
C PRO A 244 -6.74 25.68 36.32
N SER A 245 -5.77 26.59 36.23
CA SER A 245 -5.28 27.37 37.39
C SER A 245 -6.08 28.66 37.62
N THR A 246 -6.86 29.10 36.64
CA THR A 246 -7.65 30.34 36.72
C THR A 246 -9.09 30.13 36.23
N PRO A 247 -10.06 30.97 36.65
CA PRO A 247 -11.44 30.89 36.15
C PRO A 247 -11.53 31.09 34.62
N GLY A 248 -10.65 31.91 34.03
CA GLY A 248 -10.61 32.14 32.59
C GLY A 248 -10.11 30.91 31.82
N THR A 249 -9.05 30.26 32.31
CA THR A 249 -8.52 29.03 31.70
C THR A 249 -9.43 27.82 31.98
N GLY A 250 -10.21 27.88 33.06
CA GLY A 250 -11.30 26.94 33.34
C GLY A 250 -12.42 26.98 32.31
N ALA A 251 -12.86 28.17 31.91
CA ALA A 251 -13.87 28.32 30.86
C ALA A 251 -13.36 27.77 29.51
N VAL A 252 -12.12 28.10 29.12
CA VAL A 252 -11.51 27.58 27.88
C VAL A 252 -11.34 26.06 27.92
N TYR A 253 -10.97 25.48 29.07
CA TYR A 253 -10.87 24.03 29.22
C TYR A 253 -12.23 23.33 29.08
N GLN A 254 -13.31 23.95 29.58
CA GLN A 254 -14.68 23.44 29.37
C GLN A 254 -15.10 23.50 27.91
N ASP A 255 -14.75 24.58 27.18
CA ASP A 255 -15.01 24.67 25.74
C ASP A 255 -14.29 23.55 24.96
N ILE A 256 -13.07 23.20 25.38
CA ILE A 256 -12.31 22.08 24.77
C ILE A 256 -12.95 20.74 25.11
N LEU A 257 -13.35 20.51 26.36
CA LEU A 257 -14.06 19.29 26.76
C LEU A 257 -15.32 19.08 25.92
N GLN A 258 -16.11 20.14 25.71
CA GLN A 258 -17.32 20.08 24.89
C GLN A 258 -17.03 19.77 23.42
N ALA A 259 -15.96 20.34 22.86
CA ALA A 259 -15.54 20.07 21.49
C ALA A 259 -15.08 18.61 21.31
N VAL A 260 -14.32 18.08 22.28
CA VAL A 260 -13.87 16.67 22.27
C VAL A 260 -15.05 15.71 22.48
N GLU A 261 -15.99 16.03 23.36
CA GLU A 261 -17.24 15.28 23.54
C GLU A 261 -18.04 15.19 22.23
N SER A 262 -18.25 16.33 21.55
CA SER A 262 -18.96 16.34 20.26
C SER A 262 -18.29 15.48 19.20
N LEU A 263 -16.96 15.42 19.17
CA LEU A 263 -16.21 14.60 18.22
C LEU A 263 -16.28 13.10 18.56
N LEU A 264 -16.29 12.76 19.85
CA LEU A 264 -16.46 11.38 20.30
C LEU A 264 -17.88 10.88 20.05
N ASP A 265 -18.88 11.74 20.22
CA ASP A 265 -20.28 11.41 19.92
C ASP A 265 -20.53 11.25 18.40
N GLU A 266 -19.84 12.02 17.55
CA GLU A 266 -19.85 11.82 16.09
C GLU A 266 -19.18 10.50 15.66
N ALA A 267 -18.21 10.02 16.44
CA ALA A 267 -17.50 8.77 16.20
C ALA A 267 -18.27 7.53 16.71
N ALA A 268 -19.25 7.71 17.60
CA ALA A 268 -20.02 6.62 18.19
C ALA A 268 -21.19 6.20 17.26
N ASP A 269 -21.34 4.89 17.00
CA ASP A 269 -22.49 4.34 16.29
C ASP A 269 -23.81 4.62 17.05
N GLU A 270 -24.96 4.64 16.37
CA GLU A 270 -26.31 4.91 16.93
C GLU A 270 -26.73 4.00 18.13
N ASN A 271 -25.94 2.98 18.46
CA ASN A 271 -26.18 2.04 19.57
C ASN A 271 -25.15 2.12 20.72
N THR A 272 -24.24 3.08 20.69
CA THR A 272 -23.20 3.25 21.73
C THR A 272 -23.63 4.30 22.76
N ALA A 273 -23.43 4.02 24.05
CA ALA A 273 -23.69 4.99 25.11
C ALA A 273 -22.72 6.17 25.02
N THR A 274 -23.20 7.38 25.35
CA THR A 274 -22.41 8.62 25.45
C THR A 274 -21.14 8.39 26.28
N ALA A 275 -20.01 8.96 25.84
CA ALA A 275 -18.74 8.78 26.52
C ALA A 275 -18.79 9.30 27.98
N ASP A 276 -18.23 8.53 28.92
CA ASP A 276 -18.16 8.95 30.32
C ASP A 276 -17.29 10.21 30.47
N GLU A 277 -17.64 11.12 31.40
CA GLU A 277 -16.94 12.40 31.64
C GLU A 277 -15.43 12.22 31.88
N GLU A 278 -15.04 11.10 32.48
CA GLU A 278 -13.64 10.73 32.72
C GLU A 278 -12.88 10.38 31.41
N VAL A 279 -13.57 9.75 30.45
CA VAL A 279 -13.03 9.42 29.13
C VAL A 279 -12.80 10.70 28.32
N ILE A 280 -13.77 11.62 28.36
CA ILE A 280 -13.68 12.92 27.69
C ILE A 280 -12.51 13.74 28.28
N ALA A 281 -12.35 13.76 29.60
CA ALA A 281 -11.25 14.45 30.26
C ALA A 281 -9.87 13.84 29.94
N GLY A 282 -9.78 12.51 29.85
CA GLY A 282 -8.56 11.79 29.47
C GLY A 282 -8.15 12.02 28.01
N ALA A 283 -9.11 11.94 27.09
CA ALA A 283 -8.91 12.25 25.67
C ALA A 283 -8.48 13.71 25.48
N THR A 284 -9.16 14.64 26.15
CA THR A 284 -8.85 16.07 26.13
C THR A 284 -7.44 16.37 26.63
N SER A 285 -7.05 15.75 27.77
CA SER A 285 -5.70 15.91 28.31
C SER A 285 -4.64 15.40 27.33
N SER A 286 -4.91 14.29 26.65
CA SER A 286 -4.01 13.69 25.65
C SER A 286 -3.87 14.54 24.39
N ILE A 287 -4.99 15.05 23.85
CA ILE A 287 -5.02 15.91 22.67
C ILE A 287 -4.25 17.22 22.92
N LEU A 288 -4.41 17.82 24.11
CA LEU A 288 -3.72 19.06 24.46
C LEU A 288 -2.20 18.93 24.45
N VAL A 289 -1.65 17.74 24.75
CA VAL A 289 -0.21 17.49 24.65
C VAL A 289 0.29 17.73 23.22
N TYR A 290 -0.41 17.21 22.21
CA TYR A 290 0.00 17.30 20.80
C TYR A 290 -0.31 18.67 20.20
N LEU A 291 -1.46 19.27 20.54
CA LEU A 291 -1.81 20.60 20.04
C LEU A 291 -0.86 21.67 20.55
N LYS A 292 -0.40 21.55 21.81
CA LYS A 292 0.55 22.48 22.42
C LYS A 292 2.02 22.20 22.09
N ASP A 293 2.33 21.09 21.44
CA ASP A 293 3.68 20.81 20.95
C ASP A 293 3.99 21.68 19.72
N ILE A 294 4.95 22.58 19.87
CA ILE A 294 5.41 23.49 18.82
C ILE A 294 6.35 22.82 17.81
N THR A 295 6.81 21.60 18.08
CA THR A 295 7.73 20.85 17.21
C THR A 295 7.01 20.04 16.13
N LEU A 296 5.68 19.88 16.25
CA LEU A 296 4.86 19.15 15.30
C LEU A 296 4.34 20.07 14.18
N SER A 297 4.41 19.59 12.94
CA SER A 297 3.69 20.17 11.81
C SER A 297 2.17 19.91 11.93
N GLN A 298 1.37 20.67 11.17
CA GLN A 298 -0.09 20.51 11.18
C GLN A 298 -0.55 19.11 10.75
N GLU A 299 0.12 18.52 9.75
CA GLU A 299 -0.18 17.16 9.27
C GLU A 299 0.09 16.10 10.35
N GLU A 300 1.12 16.29 11.17
CA GLU A 300 1.47 15.37 12.25
C GLU A 300 0.52 15.50 13.44
N LYS A 301 0.10 16.72 13.78
CA LYS A 301 -0.95 16.96 14.78
C LYS A 301 -2.25 16.28 14.38
N LEU A 302 -2.60 16.32 13.09
CA LEU A 302 -3.79 15.67 12.56
C LEU A 302 -3.75 14.14 12.78
N ILE A 303 -2.62 13.51 12.47
CA ILE A 303 -2.46 12.05 12.61
C ILE A 303 -2.60 11.61 14.07
N GLU A 304 -1.94 12.30 15.00
CA GLU A 304 -1.98 11.93 16.42
C GLU A 304 -3.37 12.16 17.05
N VAL A 305 -4.04 13.26 16.70
CA VAL A 305 -5.41 13.53 17.20
C VAL A 305 -6.41 12.53 16.63
N ARG A 306 -6.24 12.09 15.38
CA ARG A 306 -7.05 11.01 14.78
C ARG A 306 -6.87 9.68 15.50
N ASP A 307 -5.63 9.32 15.89
CA ASP A 307 -5.35 8.08 16.65
C ASP A 307 -5.99 8.11 18.05
N ILE A 308 -6.02 9.27 18.71
CA ILE A 308 -6.63 9.41 20.04
C ILE A 308 -8.15 9.30 19.98
N LEU A 309 -8.76 9.90 18.95
CA LEU A 309 -10.21 9.92 18.77
C LEU A 309 -10.74 8.67 18.05
N ASP A 310 -9.87 7.86 17.45
CA ASP A 310 -10.22 6.75 16.55
C ASP A 310 -11.23 7.17 15.46
N PHE A 311 -11.06 8.40 14.96
CA PHE A 311 -12.02 9.09 14.08
C PHE A 311 -11.31 9.90 12.99
N ASP A 312 -11.91 9.96 11.79
CA ASP A 312 -11.35 10.71 10.67
C ASP A 312 -11.66 12.21 10.78
N LEU A 313 -10.81 12.92 11.53
CA LEU A 313 -10.91 14.35 11.78
C LEU A 313 -10.59 15.17 10.52
N SER A 314 -11.39 16.18 10.20
CA SER A 314 -11.09 17.16 9.14
C SER A 314 -10.06 18.21 9.58
N ASP A 315 -9.33 18.81 8.63
CA ASP A 315 -8.38 19.90 8.90
C ASP A 315 -9.04 21.11 9.59
N ALA A 316 -10.32 21.37 9.30
CA ALA A 316 -11.08 22.45 9.90
C ALA A 316 -11.36 22.18 11.39
N GLN A 317 -11.73 20.95 11.76
CA GLN A 317 -11.94 20.55 13.15
C GLN A 317 -10.63 20.57 13.94
N LEU A 318 -9.51 20.17 13.33
CA LEU A 318 -8.19 20.27 13.96
C LEU A 318 -7.81 21.75 14.22
N GLN A 319 -8.05 22.65 13.26
CA GLN A 319 -7.79 24.08 13.43
C GLN A 319 -8.64 24.69 14.54
N GLU A 320 -9.90 24.28 14.68
CA GLU A 320 -10.77 24.71 15.76
C GLU A 320 -10.22 24.29 17.12
N LEU A 321 -9.88 23.01 17.28
CA LEU A 321 -9.25 22.49 18.51
C LEU A 321 -7.92 23.19 18.81
N GLN A 322 -7.07 23.41 17.80
CA GLN A 322 -5.81 24.14 17.95
C GLN A 322 -6.06 25.58 18.43
N SER A 323 -7.08 26.26 17.89
CA SER A 323 -7.43 27.63 18.29
C SER A 323 -7.91 27.72 19.75
N LEU A 324 -8.62 26.70 20.22
CA LEU A 324 -9.05 26.59 21.61
C LEU A 324 -7.87 26.25 22.52
N ALA A 325 -7.03 25.30 22.12
CA ALA A 325 -5.81 24.97 22.83
C ALA A 325 -4.92 26.20 22.98
N ASP A 326 -4.71 27.01 21.94
CA ASP A 326 -3.87 28.21 21.97
C ASP A 326 -4.31 29.25 23.01
N LYS A 327 -5.62 29.37 23.28
CA LYS A 327 -6.19 30.24 24.32
C LYS A 327 -5.87 29.77 25.74
N LEU A 328 -5.42 28.54 25.91
CA LEU A 328 -5.06 27.95 27.20
C LEU A 328 -3.62 28.31 27.56
N THR A 329 -3.46 29.40 28.31
CA THR A 329 -2.15 30.06 28.56
C THR A 329 -1.36 29.45 29.72
N ASP A 330 -2.01 28.68 30.59
CA ASP A 330 -1.43 28.05 31.79
C ASP A 330 -1.06 26.57 31.58
N TYR A 331 -1.22 26.04 30.36
CA TYR A 331 -0.76 24.70 30.01
C TYR A 331 0.76 24.68 29.89
N GLN A 332 1.44 24.09 30.88
CA GLN A 332 2.85 23.76 30.79
C GLN A 332 2.98 22.25 30.53
N THR A 333 3.47 21.87 29.35
CA THR A 333 3.90 20.50 29.07
C THR A 333 5.07 20.17 30.01
N LYS A 334 4.80 19.51 31.14
CA LYS A 334 5.86 18.92 31.97
C LYS A 334 6.44 17.72 31.20
N THR A 335 7.41 17.96 30.32
CA THR A 335 8.39 16.94 29.97
C THR A 335 9.19 16.62 31.23
N ALA A 336 8.74 15.62 31.99
CA ALA A 336 9.45 15.10 33.14
C ALA A 336 9.74 13.60 32.94
N VAL A 337 11.00 13.34 32.61
CA VAL A 337 11.67 12.08 32.94
C VAL A 337 11.60 11.94 34.47
N SER A 338 10.73 11.07 34.97
CA SER A 338 10.78 10.63 36.37
C SER A 338 11.72 9.43 36.47
N GLU A 339 12.94 9.67 36.95
CA GLU A 339 13.81 8.60 37.47
C GLU A 339 13.49 8.39 38.95
N SER A 340 13.14 7.14 39.27
CA SER A 340 12.94 6.63 40.62
C SER A 340 14.26 6.63 41.40
N THR A 341 14.28 7.24 42.58
CA THR A 341 15.30 6.96 43.61
C THR A 341 14.63 6.81 44.96
N THR A 342 14.74 5.60 45.50
CA THR A 342 14.37 5.21 46.85
C THR A 342 15.08 6.05 47.93
N LEU A 343 14.28 6.62 48.82
CA LEU A 343 14.52 6.97 50.24
C LEU A 343 15.95 7.27 50.73
N GLY A 344 16.16 8.55 51.06
CA GLY A 344 16.69 8.99 52.36
C GLY A 344 18.12 9.54 52.39
N ASN A 345 18.30 10.87 52.46
CA ASN A 345 18.54 11.60 53.71
C ASN A 345 18.74 13.12 53.45
N ASN A 346 18.36 13.91 54.45
CA ASN A 346 18.31 15.38 54.55
C ASN A 346 19.43 16.20 53.88
N GLY A 347 19.05 17.38 53.34
CA GLY A 347 19.91 18.57 53.34
C GLY A 347 19.85 19.45 52.09
N GLU A 348 19.32 20.66 52.28
CA GLU A 348 19.66 21.91 51.55
C GLU A 348 19.19 22.09 50.10
N HIS A 349 18.31 23.08 49.93
CA HIS A 349 17.92 23.69 48.66
C HIS A 349 19.14 24.21 47.89
N ALA A 350 19.62 23.43 46.91
CA ALA A 350 20.55 23.88 45.89
C ALA A 350 19.83 24.07 44.56
N ASN A 351 19.96 25.28 44.02
CA ASN A 351 19.55 25.72 42.68
C ASN A 351 19.83 24.65 41.60
N ALA A 352 18.80 23.96 41.12
CA ALA A 352 18.94 23.03 39.99
C ALA A 352 19.02 23.85 38.70
N SER A 353 20.22 23.95 38.15
CA SER A 353 20.41 24.40 36.76
C SER A 353 19.69 23.42 35.83
N PRO A 354 19.03 23.89 34.74
CA PRO A 354 18.34 22.99 33.83
C PRO A 354 19.33 21.98 33.24
N ARG A 355 19.04 20.68 33.42
CA ARG A 355 19.80 19.57 32.83
C ARG A 355 19.82 19.78 31.30
N PRO A 356 20.96 19.58 30.62
CA PRO A 356 21.00 19.64 29.17
C PRO A 356 20.01 18.63 28.57
N PRO A 357 19.37 18.96 27.44
CA PRO A 357 18.46 18.04 26.78
C PRO A 357 19.17 16.72 26.47
N LEU A 358 18.46 15.60 26.68
CA LEU A 358 18.97 14.27 26.35
C LEU A 358 19.40 14.24 24.88
N PRO A 359 20.52 13.55 24.55
CA PRO A 359 20.93 13.43 23.16
C PRO A 359 19.81 12.76 22.34
N PRO A 360 19.63 13.17 21.07
CA PRO A 360 18.67 12.52 20.20
C PRO A 360 18.91 11.01 20.17
N MET A 361 17.87 10.23 20.45
CA MET A 361 17.89 8.78 20.28
C MET A 361 17.67 8.47 18.81
N TYR A 362 18.40 7.53 18.22
CA TYR A 362 18.25 7.14 16.81
C TYR A 362 17.74 5.70 16.71
N PRO A 363 17.10 5.30 15.59
CA PRO A 363 16.79 3.91 15.35
C PRO A 363 18.06 3.05 15.39
N ASP A 364 17.98 1.89 16.04
CA ASP A 364 19.10 0.96 16.11
C ASP A 364 19.36 0.34 14.74
N ILE A 365 20.56 0.55 14.20
CA ILE A 365 21.00 0.08 12.89
C ILE A 365 20.95 -1.44 12.74
N GLU A 366 21.05 -2.19 13.84
CA GLU A 366 20.97 -3.66 13.84
C GLU A 366 19.55 -4.17 13.52
N ASN A 367 18.54 -3.29 13.55
CA ASN A 367 17.16 -3.62 13.15
C ASN A 367 16.91 -3.50 11.64
N ILE A 368 17.90 -3.05 10.85
CA ILE A 368 17.75 -3.00 9.40
C ILE A 368 17.76 -4.43 8.84
N ASP A 369 16.60 -4.88 8.37
CA ASP A 369 16.39 -6.18 7.75
C ASP A 369 15.93 -6.07 6.28
N GLU A 370 15.66 -7.22 5.66
CA GLU A 370 15.16 -7.29 4.28
C GLU A 370 13.81 -6.58 4.11
N ASN A 371 12.93 -6.65 5.11
CA ASN A 371 11.63 -5.99 5.09
C ASN A 371 11.79 -4.46 5.10
N THR A 372 12.74 -3.96 5.89
CA THR A 372 13.10 -2.55 5.96
C THR A 372 13.57 -2.05 4.60
N LEU A 373 14.40 -2.81 3.88
CA LEU A 373 14.79 -2.40 2.52
C LEU A 373 13.63 -2.52 1.53
N THR A 374 12.83 -3.58 1.62
CA THR A 374 11.67 -3.82 0.74
C THR A 374 10.62 -2.72 0.86
N SER A 375 10.34 -2.21 2.05
CA SER A 375 9.39 -1.10 2.25
C SER A 375 9.86 0.21 1.59
N HIS A 376 11.16 0.38 1.37
CA HIS A 376 11.74 1.55 0.69
C HIS A 376 11.91 1.39 -0.83
N THR A 377 11.71 0.18 -1.37
CA THR A 377 11.64 -0.04 -2.83
C THR A 377 10.41 0.66 -3.43
N TYR A 378 10.33 0.79 -4.76
CA TYR A 378 9.18 1.43 -5.40
C TYR A 378 7.91 0.59 -5.27
N THR A 379 8.03 -0.74 -5.22
CA THR A 379 6.89 -1.64 -5.02
C THR A 379 6.35 -1.62 -3.59
N GLY A 380 7.19 -1.31 -2.61
CA GLY A 380 6.86 -1.37 -1.18
C GLY A 380 6.60 -2.80 -0.69
N SER A 381 6.29 -2.92 0.59
CA SER A 381 6.05 -4.20 1.29
C SER A 381 4.63 -4.76 1.13
N ASP A 382 3.67 -3.93 0.73
CA ASP A 382 2.26 -4.36 0.54
C ASP A 382 2.02 -5.07 -0.80
N ALA A 383 2.99 -5.00 -1.72
CA ALA A 383 2.90 -5.67 -3.00
C ALA A 383 3.09 -7.19 -2.82
N PRO A 384 2.24 -8.04 -3.42
CA PRO A 384 2.47 -9.47 -3.43
C PRO A 384 3.83 -9.80 -4.09
N PRO A 385 4.51 -10.87 -3.61
CA PRO A 385 5.75 -11.35 -4.21
C PRO A 385 5.61 -11.59 -5.72
N LEU A 386 6.68 -11.37 -6.47
CA LEU A 386 6.70 -11.60 -7.91
C LEU A 386 6.68 -13.10 -8.21
N ASP A 387 5.56 -13.61 -8.72
CA ASP A 387 5.42 -15.05 -9.02
C ASP A 387 6.05 -15.41 -10.37
N LEU A 388 5.92 -14.52 -11.37
CA LEU A 388 6.28 -14.83 -12.74
C LEU A 388 6.88 -13.61 -13.45
N LEU A 389 8.07 -13.76 -14.01
CA LEU A 389 8.71 -12.77 -14.89
C LEU A 389 8.79 -13.32 -16.32
N ILE A 390 8.07 -12.69 -17.24
CA ILE A 390 8.03 -13.07 -18.65
C ILE A 390 8.83 -12.08 -19.47
N ARG A 391 9.76 -12.57 -20.29
CA ARG A 391 10.49 -11.78 -21.28
C ARG A 391 10.29 -12.33 -22.67
N THR A 392 9.90 -11.47 -23.60
CA THR A 392 9.76 -11.82 -25.02
C THR A 392 11.09 -11.64 -25.77
N SER A 393 11.08 -11.98 -27.06
CA SER A 393 12.12 -11.83 -28.08
C SER A 393 13.27 -12.85 -28.08
N GLY A 394 13.15 -13.93 -27.30
CA GLY A 394 14.14 -15.01 -27.22
C GLY A 394 15.45 -14.62 -26.52
N VAL A 395 15.50 -13.45 -25.87
CA VAL A 395 16.70 -12.98 -25.18
C VAL A 395 16.69 -13.45 -23.72
N GLU A 396 17.71 -14.21 -23.33
CA GLU A 396 17.83 -14.81 -21.98
C GLU A 396 18.62 -13.93 -21.01
N ARG A 397 18.06 -12.80 -20.59
CA ARG A 397 18.59 -11.96 -19.50
C ARG A 397 17.49 -11.15 -18.83
N LEU A 398 17.72 -10.65 -17.61
CA LEU A 398 16.73 -9.78 -16.93
C LEU A 398 16.83 -8.31 -17.33
N SER A 399 18.00 -7.85 -17.81
CA SER A 399 18.22 -6.44 -18.20
C SER A 399 17.96 -5.43 -17.08
N ASP A 400 18.43 -5.74 -15.87
CA ASP A 400 18.33 -4.86 -14.68
C ASP A 400 16.88 -4.51 -14.34
N PHE A 401 16.00 -5.52 -14.35
CA PHE A 401 14.57 -5.40 -14.13
C PHE A 401 14.12 -6.24 -12.94
N MET A 402 13.50 -5.62 -11.94
CA MET A 402 12.88 -6.27 -10.77
C MET A 402 13.82 -7.26 -10.05
N LEU A 403 15.12 -6.97 -9.96
CA LEU A 403 16.11 -7.90 -9.40
C LEU A 403 15.90 -8.15 -7.90
N TRP A 404 15.51 -7.11 -7.14
CA TRP A 404 15.16 -7.26 -5.72
C TRP A 404 13.91 -8.12 -5.54
N GLN A 405 12.89 -7.87 -6.36
CA GLN A 405 11.61 -8.57 -6.29
C GLN A 405 11.65 -9.98 -6.88
N CYS A 406 12.61 -10.29 -7.77
CA CYS A 406 12.87 -11.63 -8.25
C CYS A 406 13.51 -12.46 -7.14
N HIS A 407 12.68 -13.13 -6.36
CA HIS A 407 13.09 -14.03 -5.29
C HIS A 407 13.27 -15.47 -5.81
N GLN A 408 13.75 -16.39 -4.96
CA GLN A 408 13.96 -17.80 -5.31
C GLN A 408 12.70 -18.52 -5.80
N THR A 409 11.53 -18.04 -5.41
CA THR A 409 10.21 -18.56 -5.80
C THR A 409 9.70 -17.96 -7.11
N THR A 410 10.36 -16.92 -7.64
CA THR A 410 9.96 -16.28 -8.89
C THR A 410 10.31 -17.17 -10.08
N GLU A 411 9.30 -17.50 -10.87
CA GLU A 411 9.51 -18.22 -12.12
C GLU A 411 9.89 -17.25 -13.25
N VAL A 412 11.04 -17.47 -13.89
CA VAL A 412 11.46 -16.69 -15.06
C VAL A 412 11.16 -17.47 -16.34
N ARG A 413 10.54 -16.80 -17.31
CA ARG A 413 10.16 -17.38 -18.61
C ARG A 413 10.63 -16.50 -19.77
N PHE A 414 11.48 -17.08 -20.60
CA PHE A 414 11.91 -16.49 -21.88
C PHE A 414 11.08 -17.09 -23.01
N VAL A 415 10.46 -16.22 -23.81
CA VAL A 415 9.56 -16.62 -24.90
C VAL A 415 10.16 -16.14 -26.22
N ASP A 416 10.34 -17.07 -27.16
CA ASP A 416 10.86 -16.79 -28.49
C ASP A 416 9.77 -16.28 -29.45
N CYS A 417 9.22 -15.11 -29.14
CA CYS A 417 8.33 -14.35 -30.02
C CYS A 417 8.56 -12.85 -29.80
N TYR A 418 8.27 -11.98 -30.77
CA TYR A 418 8.33 -10.54 -30.49
C TYR A 418 7.14 -10.10 -29.62
N TRP A 419 7.31 -9.05 -28.82
CA TRP A 419 6.25 -8.54 -27.94
C TRP A 419 4.91 -8.26 -28.67
N PRO A 420 4.88 -7.62 -29.86
CA PRO A 420 3.62 -7.41 -30.57
C PRO A 420 2.88 -8.69 -31.00
N GLU A 421 3.60 -9.81 -31.10
CA GLU A 421 3.07 -11.13 -31.46
C GLU A 421 2.66 -11.96 -30.24
N PHE A 422 3.11 -11.56 -29.04
CA PHE A 422 2.74 -12.23 -27.80
C PHE A 422 1.24 -12.08 -27.53
N GLY A 423 0.61 -13.17 -27.09
CA GLY A 423 -0.84 -13.28 -27.03
C GLY A 423 -1.29 -14.50 -26.25
N LEU A 424 -2.60 -14.76 -26.28
CA LEU A 424 -3.25 -15.83 -25.50
C LEU A 424 -2.55 -17.19 -25.66
N TRP A 425 -2.22 -17.58 -26.88
CA TRP A 425 -1.62 -18.89 -27.16
C TRP A 425 -0.19 -19.07 -26.63
N HIS A 426 0.53 -17.98 -26.42
CA HIS A 426 1.83 -18.00 -25.74
C HIS A 426 1.66 -17.97 -24.22
N PHE A 427 0.68 -17.20 -23.74
CA PHE A 427 0.45 -16.98 -22.32
C PHE A 427 -0.17 -18.19 -21.61
N VAL A 428 -1.15 -18.87 -22.22
CA VAL A 428 -1.86 -20.02 -21.62
C VAL A 428 -0.90 -21.15 -21.24
N PRO A 429 0.02 -21.63 -22.12
CA PRO A 429 0.98 -22.67 -21.75
C PRO A 429 1.87 -22.28 -20.57
N ILE A 430 2.29 -21.01 -20.50
CA ILE A 430 3.12 -20.51 -19.40
C ILE A 430 2.37 -20.61 -18.07
N ILE A 431 1.11 -20.15 -18.03
CA ILE A 431 0.29 -20.22 -16.81
C ILE A 431 -0.01 -21.66 -16.43
N LEU A 432 -0.33 -22.54 -17.38
CA LEU A 432 -0.56 -23.97 -17.10
C LEU A 432 0.68 -24.66 -16.52
N GLU A 433 1.87 -24.35 -17.05
CA GLU A 433 3.12 -24.89 -16.54
C GLU A 433 3.41 -24.40 -15.12
N TRP A 434 3.22 -23.10 -14.87
CA TRP A 434 3.34 -22.52 -13.53
C TRP A 434 2.35 -23.17 -12.55
N GLN A 435 1.07 -23.30 -12.94
CA GLN A 435 0.03 -23.94 -12.14
C GLN A 435 0.39 -25.39 -11.78
N TRP A 436 0.91 -26.14 -12.74
CA TRP A 436 1.30 -27.53 -12.53
C TRP A 436 2.43 -27.65 -11.50
N LYS A 437 3.43 -26.76 -11.53
CA LYS A 437 4.51 -26.74 -10.55
C LYS A 437 4.02 -26.38 -9.15
N GLN A 438 3.17 -25.36 -9.04
CA GLN A 438 2.58 -24.97 -7.74
C GLN A 438 1.77 -26.12 -7.12
N ASN A 439 1.04 -26.88 -7.93
CA ASN A 439 0.31 -28.05 -7.44
C ASN A 439 1.24 -29.19 -6.99
N LYS A 440 2.40 -29.36 -7.63
CA LYS A 440 3.39 -30.36 -7.23
C LYS A 440 4.07 -29.99 -5.91
N GLU A 441 4.41 -28.72 -5.72
CA GLU A 441 5.01 -28.21 -4.48
C GLU A 441 4.05 -28.34 -3.29
N THR A 442 2.79 -27.97 -3.48
CA THR A 442 1.76 -28.11 -2.43
C THR A 442 1.46 -29.57 -2.08
N SER A 443 1.47 -30.47 -3.06
CA SER A 443 1.26 -31.92 -2.84
C SER A 443 2.49 -32.59 -2.20
N GLY A 444 3.71 -32.19 -2.56
CA GLY A 444 4.95 -32.71 -1.95
C GLY A 444 5.20 -32.20 -0.52
N ALA A 445 4.66 -31.02 -0.18
CA ALA A 445 4.72 -30.48 1.18
C ALA A 445 3.71 -31.13 2.14
N SER A 446 2.73 -31.88 1.64
CA SER A 446 1.74 -32.60 2.46
C SER A 446 2.11 -34.06 2.73
N GLU A 447 3.20 -34.57 2.14
CA GLU A 447 3.73 -35.93 2.36
C GLU A 447 4.95 -35.98 3.30
N ASN A 448 5.42 -34.83 3.80
CA ASN A 448 6.45 -34.72 4.85
C ASN A 448 5.86 -34.10 6.11
#